data_AF-A0A7C1AUV2-F1
#
_entry.id   AF-A0A7C1AUV2-F1
#
_cell.length_a   1.000
_cell.length_b   1.000
_cell.length_c   1.000
_cell.angle_alpha   90.00
_cell.angle_beta   90.00
_cell.angle_gamma   90.00
#
_symmetry.space_group_name_H-M   'P 1'
#
loop_
_entity.id
_entity.type
_entity.pdbx_description
1 polymer ?
#
loop_
_entity_poly.entity_id
_entity_poly.type
_entity_poly.pdbx_seq_one_letter_code
_entity_poly.pdbx_strand_id
1 'polypeptide(L)'
;MSNGKKGSNRKKLLIAVFVILAVFIIAAGGSTYYVGTNNFCGRTCHQMKTRYMLWSKSSHNQVKCITCHSEPGILGEFKAHIDGLNYLKSFLKEKNTNITIFATRRNPARLKSCIHCHPADTLKAETETLRVNHVSHIIRDGFLCTDCHTDMIHGSHSFEVDGPRTKEQKCIACHMREGARLNCQSCHIKKVDKRGRQLFVLEELKEMDIRPLDD
;
A
#
# COMPACT_ATOMS: atom_id res chain seq x y z
N MET A 1 -20.26 -64.99 14.80
CA MET A 1 -20.16 -63.73 15.59
C MET A 1 -18.93 -62.92 15.16
N SER A 2 -19.03 -61.98 14.21
CA SER A 2 -17.88 -61.12 13.80
C SER A 2 -18.27 -59.68 13.38
N ASN A 3 -19.56 -59.33 13.40
CA ASN A 3 -20.01 -58.02 12.92
C ASN A 3 -19.75 -56.85 13.90
N GLY A 4 -19.49 -57.11 15.19
CA GLY A 4 -19.28 -56.07 16.21
C GLY A 4 -17.91 -55.38 16.16
N LYS A 5 -16.82 -56.12 15.85
CA LYS A 5 -15.46 -55.56 15.79
C LYS A 5 -15.27 -54.62 14.59
N LYS A 6 -15.91 -54.93 13.44
CA LYS A 6 -15.80 -54.14 12.20
C LYS A 6 -16.42 -52.74 12.34
N GLY A 7 -17.51 -52.62 13.09
CA GLY A 7 -18.17 -51.34 13.40
C GLY A 7 -17.39 -50.47 14.40
N SER A 8 -16.79 -51.08 15.44
CA SER A 8 -15.96 -50.39 16.44
C SER A 8 -14.68 -49.80 15.83
N ASN A 9 -13.99 -50.56 14.98
CA ASN A 9 -12.77 -50.11 14.30
C ASN A 9 -13.05 -49.00 13.28
N ARG A 10 -14.18 -49.04 12.58
CA ARG A 10 -14.62 -47.94 11.70
C ARG A 10 -14.91 -46.65 12.48
N LYS A 11 -15.58 -46.73 13.64
CA LYS A 11 -15.82 -45.56 14.51
C LYS A 11 -14.51 -44.96 15.02
N LYS A 12 -13.58 -45.79 15.50
CA LYS A 12 -12.25 -45.35 15.95
C LYS A 12 -11.45 -44.69 14.81
N LEU A 13 -11.50 -45.25 13.61
CA LEU A 13 -10.84 -44.68 12.43
C LEU A 13 -11.45 -43.32 12.05
N LEU A 14 -12.78 -43.19 12.04
CA LEU A 14 -13.46 -41.92 11.74
C LEU A 14 -13.12 -40.84 12.77
N ILE A 15 -13.08 -41.20 14.06
CA ILE A 15 -12.65 -40.29 15.13
C ILE A 15 -11.20 -39.87 14.93
N ALA A 16 -10.30 -40.81 14.61
CA ALA A 16 -8.90 -40.50 14.36
C ALA A 16 -8.73 -39.54 13.16
N VAL A 17 -9.42 -39.80 12.05
CA VAL A 17 -9.40 -38.90 10.86
C VAL A 17 -9.94 -37.52 11.21
N PHE A 18 -11.04 -37.44 11.96
CA PHE A 18 -11.60 -36.16 12.38
C PHE A 18 -10.64 -35.38 13.27
N VAL A 19 -10.01 -36.04 14.25
CA VAL A 19 -9.00 -35.40 15.12
C VAL A 19 -7.80 -34.92 14.31
N ILE A 20 -7.27 -35.73 13.39
CA ILE A 20 -6.16 -35.34 12.52
C ILE A 20 -6.54 -34.13 11.67
N LEU A 21 -7.72 -34.14 11.07
CA LEU A 21 -8.21 -33.03 10.26
C LEU A 21 -8.38 -31.76 11.10
N ALA A 22 -8.94 -31.87 12.31
CA ALA A 22 -9.10 -30.75 13.23
C ALA A 22 -7.74 -30.16 13.62
N VAL A 23 -6.77 -31.00 13.99
CA VAL A 23 -5.40 -30.57 14.31
C VAL A 23 -4.77 -29.88 13.09
N PHE A 24 -4.94 -30.43 11.89
CA PHE A 24 -4.42 -29.84 10.67
C PHE A 24 -5.02 -28.45 10.40
N ILE A 25 -6.35 -28.29 10.54
CA ILE A 25 -7.03 -27.00 10.36
C ILE A 25 -6.54 -25.98 11.38
N ILE A 26 -6.40 -26.37 12.66
CA ILE A 26 -5.89 -25.48 13.72
C ILE A 26 -4.46 -25.05 13.41
N ALA A 27 -3.59 -26.00 13.04
CA ALA A 27 -2.20 -25.73 12.70
C ALA A 27 -2.09 -24.82 11.46
N ALA A 28 -2.89 -25.07 10.42
CA ALA A 28 -2.95 -24.24 9.23
C ALA A 28 -3.41 -22.81 9.56
N GLY A 29 -4.51 -22.66 10.31
CA GLY A 29 -5.03 -21.35 10.72
C GLY A 29 -4.06 -20.57 11.62
N GLY A 30 -3.39 -21.26 12.54
CA GLY A 30 -2.35 -20.64 13.39
C GLY A 30 -1.13 -20.19 12.58
N SER A 31 -0.74 -20.99 11.58
CA SER A 31 0.37 -20.67 10.69
C SER A 31 0.06 -19.44 9.83
N THR A 32 -1.11 -19.40 9.20
CA THR A 32 -1.55 -18.24 8.39
C THR A 32 -1.66 -16.98 9.23
N TYR A 33 -2.24 -17.07 10.43
CA TYR A 33 -2.30 -15.95 11.36
C TYR A 33 -0.90 -15.42 11.71
N TYR A 34 0.03 -16.32 12.04
CA TYR A 34 1.40 -15.95 12.43
C TYR A 34 2.15 -15.23 11.30
N VAL A 35 2.10 -15.77 10.08
CA VAL A 35 2.81 -15.18 8.94
C VAL A 35 2.20 -13.86 8.45
N GLY A 36 0.94 -13.57 8.82
CA GLY A 36 0.29 -12.28 8.61
C GLY A 36 0.65 -11.20 9.66
N THR A 37 1.45 -11.52 10.68
CA THR A 37 1.82 -10.56 11.74
C THR A 37 2.96 -9.61 11.32
N ASN A 38 2.99 -8.42 11.93
CA ASN A 38 4.06 -7.44 11.71
C ASN A 38 5.42 -7.97 12.17
N ASN A 39 5.43 -8.82 13.19
CA ASN A 39 6.66 -9.44 13.69
C ASN A 39 7.25 -10.36 12.61
N PHE A 40 6.43 -11.23 12.02
CA PHE A 40 6.88 -12.08 10.92
C PHE A 40 7.36 -11.24 9.73
N CYS A 41 6.53 -10.33 9.22
CA CYS A 41 6.88 -9.50 8.07
C CYS A 41 8.14 -8.66 8.30
N GLY A 42 8.32 -8.11 9.51
CA GLY A 42 9.38 -7.15 9.80
C GLY A 42 10.68 -7.72 10.35
N ARG A 43 10.64 -8.90 11.00
CA ARG A 43 11.77 -9.46 11.74
C ARG A 43 12.27 -10.79 11.23
N THR A 44 11.44 -11.57 10.53
CA THR A 44 11.85 -12.90 10.03
C THR A 44 12.79 -12.80 8.83
N CYS A 45 12.56 -11.83 7.93
CA CYS A 45 13.40 -11.61 6.75
C CYS A 45 14.28 -10.37 6.93
N HIS A 46 15.60 -10.50 6.74
CA HIS A 46 16.51 -9.34 6.83
C HIS A 46 16.16 -8.23 5.82
N GLN A 47 15.62 -8.60 4.65
CA GLN A 47 15.32 -7.67 3.56
C GLN A 47 14.23 -6.67 3.96
N MET A 48 13.42 -7.02 4.96
CA MET A 48 12.31 -6.21 5.44
C MET A 48 12.71 -5.25 6.57
N LYS A 49 13.93 -5.35 7.13
CA LYS A 49 14.38 -4.53 8.27
C LYS A 49 14.17 -3.03 8.03
N THR A 50 14.65 -2.50 6.90
CA THR A 50 14.51 -1.08 6.57
C THR A 50 13.04 -0.67 6.44
N ARG A 51 12.22 -1.51 5.79
CA ARG A 51 10.78 -1.24 5.60
C ARG A 51 10.03 -1.23 6.93
N TYR A 52 10.36 -2.16 7.84
CA TYR A 52 9.80 -2.25 9.18
C TYR A 52 10.21 -1.04 10.05
N MET A 53 11.47 -0.62 9.96
CA MET A 53 11.96 0.55 10.70
C MET A 53 11.31 1.87 10.25
N LEU A 54 10.99 2.01 8.96
CA LEU A 54 10.27 3.17 8.45
C LEU A 54 8.78 3.11 8.82
N TRP A 55 8.17 1.93 8.72
CA TRP A 55 6.80 1.70 9.18
C TRP A 55 6.62 2.02 10.67
N SER A 56 7.56 1.60 11.53
CA SER A 56 7.45 1.83 12.99
C SER A 56 7.49 3.31 13.38
N LYS A 57 8.05 4.17 12.51
CA LYS A 57 8.09 5.63 12.67
C LYS A 57 6.96 6.36 11.93
N SER A 58 6.17 5.64 11.12
CA SER A 58 5.07 6.22 10.34
C SER A 58 3.82 6.45 11.18
N SER A 59 2.87 7.21 10.63
CA SER A 59 1.52 7.40 11.22
C SER A 59 0.69 6.12 11.29
N HIS A 60 1.13 5.02 10.65
CA HIS A 60 0.43 3.75 10.58
C HIS A 60 1.17 2.63 11.34
N ASN A 61 2.05 2.98 12.28
CA ASN A 61 2.85 2.03 13.07
C ASN A 61 2.05 1.11 14.01
N GLN A 62 0.72 1.25 14.05
CA GLN A 62 -0.20 0.37 14.76
C GLN A 62 -1.03 -0.51 13.82
N VAL A 63 -0.92 -0.32 12.51
CA VAL A 63 -1.67 -1.09 11.49
C VAL A 63 -0.88 -2.32 11.08
N LYS A 64 -1.56 -3.46 10.86
CA LYS A 64 -0.87 -4.67 10.39
C LYS A 64 -0.34 -4.47 8.97
N CYS A 65 0.86 -5.00 8.67
CA CYS A 65 1.45 -4.92 7.33
C CYS A 65 0.48 -5.46 6.27
N ILE A 66 -0.16 -6.59 6.56
CA ILE A 66 -1.10 -7.24 5.64
C ILE A 66 -2.35 -6.40 5.36
N THR A 67 -2.79 -5.53 6.28
CA THR A 67 -3.93 -4.64 6.04
C THR A 67 -3.75 -3.75 4.82
N CYS A 68 -2.51 -3.32 4.53
CA CYS A 68 -2.18 -2.53 3.34
C CYS A 68 -1.61 -3.39 2.19
N HIS A 69 -1.02 -4.54 2.51
CA HIS A 69 -0.38 -5.45 1.54
C HIS A 69 -1.29 -6.59 1.06
N SER A 70 -2.56 -6.61 1.46
CA SER A 70 -3.60 -7.48 0.91
C SER A 70 -4.83 -6.66 0.52
N GLU A 71 -5.65 -7.22 -0.37
CA GLU A 71 -7.03 -6.74 -0.49
C GLU A 71 -7.79 -7.01 0.83
N PRO A 72 -8.76 -6.16 1.20
CA PRO A 72 -9.63 -6.43 2.34
C PRO A 72 -10.40 -7.75 2.19
N GLY A 73 -10.55 -8.47 3.30
CA GLY A 73 -11.30 -9.73 3.37
C GLY A 73 -10.43 -10.99 3.21
N ILE A 74 -11.04 -12.14 3.55
CA ILE A 74 -10.34 -13.42 3.69
C ILE A 74 -9.68 -13.88 2.37
N LEU A 75 -10.33 -13.67 1.24
CA LEU A 75 -9.78 -14.03 -0.08
C LEU A 75 -8.55 -13.19 -0.45
N GLY A 76 -8.59 -11.90 -0.13
CA GLY A 76 -7.47 -10.97 -0.36
C GLY A 76 -6.27 -11.35 0.50
N GLU A 77 -6.51 -11.67 1.76
CA GLU A 77 -5.49 -12.17 2.68
C GLU A 77 -4.89 -13.50 2.20
N PHE A 78 -5.71 -14.46 1.75
CA PHE A 78 -5.22 -15.72 1.19
C PHE A 78 -4.33 -15.51 -0.04
N LYS A 79 -4.74 -14.62 -0.95
CA LYS A 79 -3.94 -14.25 -2.12
C LYS A 79 -2.58 -13.64 -1.73
N ALA A 80 -2.57 -12.74 -0.75
CA ALA A 80 -1.34 -12.13 -0.24
C ALA A 80 -0.37 -13.19 0.34
N HIS A 81 -0.88 -14.23 0.99
CA HIS A 81 -0.07 -15.35 1.47
C HIS A 81 0.56 -16.15 0.31
N ILE A 82 -0.18 -16.40 -0.77
CA ILE A 82 0.36 -17.03 -1.99
C ILE A 82 1.45 -16.18 -2.61
N ASP A 83 1.26 -14.86 -2.68
CA ASP A 83 2.26 -13.94 -3.21
C ASP A 83 3.51 -13.87 -2.32
N GLY A 84 3.35 -13.92 -1.00
CA GLY A 84 4.46 -14.08 -0.05
C GLY A 84 5.26 -15.37 -0.28
N LEU A 85 4.58 -16.50 -0.54
CA LEU A 85 5.23 -17.76 -0.90
C LEU A 85 6.00 -17.65 -2.24
N ASN A 86 5.43 -16.98 -3.23
CA ASN A 86 6.10 -16.76 -4.52
C ASN A 86 7.33 -15.85 -4.37
N TYR A 87 7.25 -14.84 -3.51
CA TYR A 87 8.39 -13.98 -3.15
C TYR A 87 9.47 -14.77 -2.41
N LEU A 88 9.12 -15.67 -1.48
CA LEU A 88 10.12 -16.54 -0.86
C LEU A 88 10.81 -17.45 -1.90
N LYS A 89 10.02 -18.06 -2.80
CA LYS A 89 10.55 -18.92 -3.88
C LYS A 89 11.50 -18.17 -4.81
N SER A 90 11.35 -16.86 -4.99
CA SER A 90 12.25 -16.11 -5.87
C SER A 90 13.66 -16.00 -5.29
N PHE A 91 13.80 -15.84 -3.97
CA PHE A 91 15.12 -15.86 -3.33
C PHE A 91 15.79 -17.24 -3.39
N LEU A 92 15.02 -18.32 -3.25
CA LEU A 92 15.55 -19.69 -3.28
C LEU A 92 16.04 -20.13 -4.67
N LYS A 93 15.58 -19.47 -5.74
CA LYS A 93 15.93 -19.83 -7.13
C LYS A 93 17.10 -19.02 -7.70
N GLU A 94 17.83 -18.25 -6.87
CA GLU A 94 18.96 -17.36 -7.26
C GLU A 94 18.66 -16.41 -8.44
N LYS A 95 17.39 -16.21 -8.78
CA LYS A 95 17.02 -15.22 -9.78
C LYS A 95 16.91 -13.89 -9.05
N ASN A 96 17.89 -13.00 -9.28
CA ASN A 96 17.81 -11.56 -9.01
C ASN A 96 16.59 -10.99 -9.76
N THR A 97 15.42 -11.26 -9.24
CA THR A 97 14.15 -10.90 -9.81
C THR A 97 13.61 -9.80 -8.92
N ASN A 98 13.31 -8.66 -9.54
CA ASN A 98 12.62 -7.54 -8.92
C ASN A 98 11.14 -7.92 -8.64
N ILE A 99 10.90 -9.04 -7.95
CA ILE A 99 9.58 -9.45 -7.52
C ILE A 99 9.26 -8.64 -6.28
N THR A 100 8.22 -7.82 -6.37
CA THR A 100 7.69 -7.09 -5.23
C THR A 100 6.50 -7.88 -4.69
N ILE A 101 6.43 -8.09 -3.38
CA ILE A 101 5.27 -8.72 -2.72
C ILE A 101 4.07 -7.78 -2.92
N PHE A 102 3.17 -8.07 -3.87
CA PHE A 102 1.87 -7.40 -4.05
C PHE A 102 1.88 -5.85 -4.04
N ALA A 103 3.04 -5.24 -4.25
CA ALA A 103 3.34 -3.87 -3.81
C ALA A 103 4.02 -3.04 -4.90
N THR A 104 3.62 -3.22 -6.15
CA THR A 104 3.90 -2.17 -7.14
C THR A 104 3.15 -0.91 -6.74
N ARG A 105 3.76 0.27 -6.96
CA ARG A 105 3.12 1.57 -6.65
C ARG A 105 1.75 1.74 -7.30
N ARG A 106 1.51 1.04 -8.41
CA ARG A 106 0.27 1.08 -9.21
C ARG A 106 -0.63 -0.15 -9.07
N ASN A 107 -0.76 -0.72 -7.87
CA ASN A 107 -1.71 -1.81 -7.63
C ASN A 107 -3.09 -1.25 -7.21
N PRO A 108 -4.16 -1.40 -8.01
CA PRO A 108 -5.51 -0.93 -7.67
C PRO A 108 -6.07 -1.56 -6.39
N ALA A 109 -5.58 -2.74 -6.01
CA ALA A 109 -5.91 -3.38 -4.75
C ALA A 109 -5.59 -2.48 -3.53
N ARG A 110 -4.55 -1.64 -3.63
CA ARG A 110 -4.21 -0.70 -2.54
C ARG A 110 -5.25 0.37 -2.34
N LEU A 111 -5.93 0.82 -3.40
CA LEU A 111 -7.01 1.78 -3.25
C LEU A 111 -8.08 1.22 -2.32
N LYS A 112 -8.45 -0.07 -2.50
CA LYS A 112 -9.40 -0.78 -1.62
C LYS A 112 -8.91 -0.83 -0.17
N SER A 113 -7.63 -1.09 0.05
CA SER A 113 -7.05 -1.13 1.40
C SER A 113 -7.04 0.25 2.07
N CYS A 114 -6.76 1.32 1.32
CA CYS A 114 -6.83 2.70 1.83
C CYS A 114 -8.25 3.09 2.19
N ILE A 115 -9.21 2.91 1.27
CA ILE A 115 -10.61 3.32 1.48
C ILE A 115 -11.33 2.47 2.52
N HIS A 116 -10.80 1.30 2.87
CA HIS A 116 -11.33 0.48 3.95
C HIS A 116 -11.31 1.22 5.29
N CYS A 117 -10.27 2.02 5.54
CA CYS A 117 -10.15 2.84 6.76
C CYS A 117 -10.35 4.35 6.51
N HIS A 118 -10.10 4.82 5.28
CA HIS A 118 -10.28 6.21 4.86
C HIS A 118 -11.39 6.33 3.81
N PRO A 119 -12.67 6.20 4.21
CA PRO A 119 -13.78 6.17 3.27
C PRO A 119 -13.91 7.50 2.51
N ALA A 120 -14.29 7.41 1.23
CA ALA A 120 -14.19 8.51 0.27
C ALA A 120 -14.99 9.77 0.68
N ASP A 121 -16.10 9.59 1.39
CA ASP A 121 -16.98 10.63 1.91
C ASP A 121 -16.39 11.38 3.12
N THR A 122 -15.35 10.83 3.76
CA THR A 122 -14.64 11.46 4.88
C THR A 122 -13.34 12.16 4.45
N LEU A 123 -12.96 12.04 3.17
CA LEU A 123 -11.76 12.66 2.65
C LEU A 123 -11.91 14.18 2.65
N LYS A 124 -11.04 14.86 3.40
CA LYS A 124 -11.02 16.32 3.44
C LYS A 124 -10.68 16.86 2.05
N ALA A 125 -11.45 17.84 1.59
CA ALA A 125 -11.17 18.57 0.36
C ALA A 125 -10.01 19.58 0.50
N GLU A 126 -9.60 19.86 1.74
CA GLU A 126 -8.66 20.92 2.07
C GLU A 126 -7.73 20.46 3.21
N THR A 127 -6.45 20.79 3.10
CA THR A 127 -5.48 20.75 4.21
C THR A 127 -5.36 22.16 4.82
N GLU A 128 -4.36 22.43 5.65
CA GLU A 128 -4.11 23.80 6.12
C GLU A 128 -3.50 24.71 5.04
N THR A 129 -2.96 24.12 3.97
CA THR A 129 -2.16 24.82 2.96
C THR A 129 -2.67 24.63 1.54
N LEU A 130 -3.26 23.47 1.22
CA LEU A 130 -3.62 23.07 -0.13
C LEU A 130 -5.07 22.60 -0.23
N ARG A 131 -5.72 22.97 -1.34
CA ARG A 131 -7.02 22.46 -1.78
C ARG A 131 -6.79 21.28 -2.73
N VAL A 132 -7.38 20.14 -2.40
CA VAL A 132 -7.30 18.93 -3.22
C VAL A 132 -8.67 18.29 -3.30
N ASN A 133 -9.27 18.29 -4.49
CA ASN A 133 -10.50 17.57 -4.75
C ASN A 133 -10.20 16.09 -5.02
N HIS A 134 -10.38 15.23 -4.00
CA HIS A 134 -10.14 13.79 -4.12
C HIS A 134 -11.07 13.09 -5.13
N VAL A 135 -12.30 13.59 -5.32
CA VAL A 135 -13.25 12.99 -6.27
C VAL A 135 -12.74 13.13 -7.70
N SER A 136 -12.30 14.32 -8.10
CA SER A 136 -11.73 14.52 -9.44
C SER A 136 -10.50 13.66 -9.66
N HIS A 137 -9.56 13.63 -8.73
CA HIS A 137 -8.30 12.90 -8.95
C HIS A 137 -8.47 11.38 -8.86
N ILE A 138 -9.19 10.86 -7.87
CA ILE A 138 -9.28 9.40 -7.64
C ILE A 138 -10.38 8.76 -8.49
N ILE A 139 -11.56 9.39 -8.55
CA ILE A 139 -12.74 8.79 -9.20
C ILE A 139 -12.78 9.10 -10.68
N ARG A 140 -12.57 10.38 -11.06
CA ARG A 140 -12.63 10.79 -12.47
C ARG A 140 -11.34 10.46 -13.22
N ASP A 141 -10.19 10.80 -12.62
CA ASP A 141 -8.89 10.73 -13.31
C ASP A 141 -8.11 9.44 -12.97
N GLY A 142 -8.62 8.60 -12.06
CA GLY A 142 -8.09 7.26 -11.78
C GLY A 142 -6.77 7.22 -11.00
N PHE A 143 -6.37 8.32 -10.36
CA PHE A 143 -5.16 8.35 -9.52
C PHE A 143 -5.32 7.48 -8.26
N LEU A 144 -4.23 6.84 -7.85
CA LEU A 144 -4.16 6.11 -6.59
C LEU A 144 -3.76 7.05 -5.46
N CYS A 145 -4.16 6.71 -4.24
CA CYS A 145 -3.78 7.46 -3.04
C CYS A 145 -2.25 7.66 -2.94
N THR A 146 -1.48 6.63 -3.33
CA THR A 146 -0.01 6.65 -3.29
C THR A 146 0.66 7.39 -4.42
N ASP A 147 -0.08 7.88 -5.42
CA ASP A 147 0.49 8.74 -6.48
C ASP A 147 0.79 10.14 -5.93
N CYS A 148 -0.01 10.57 -4.94
CA CYS A 148 0.21 11.78 -4.14
C CYS A 148 0.86 11.45 -2.79
N HIS A 149 0.34 10.49 -2.03
CA HIS A 149 0.88 10.09 -0.72
C HIS A 149 2.01 9.07 -0.84
N THR A 150 3.09 9.42 -1.55
CA THR A 150 4.15 8.50 -2.02
C THR A 150 4.96 7.86 -0.90
N ASP A 151 5.18 8.57 0.22
CA ASP A 151 6.20 8.21 1.23
C ASP A 151 5.63 8.12 2.65
N MET A 152 4.33 7.87 2.75
CA MET A 152 3.56 7.77 3.99
C MET A 152 4.09 6.72 4.98
N ILE A 153 4.50 5.53 4.48
CA ILE A 153 4.78 4.35 5.32
C ILE A 153 6.25 3.93 5.28
N HIS A 154 6.83 3.85 4.08
CA HIS A 154 8.15 3.26 3.87
C HIS A 154 9.21 4.26 3.40
N GLY A 155 8.95 5.57 3.54
CA GLY A 155 9.84 6.63 3.10
C GLY A 155 10.16 6.64 1.60
N SER A 156 10.77 7.72 1.13
CA SER A 156 11.32 7.79 -0.22
C SER A 156 12.60 6.96 -0.32
N HIS A 157 12.81 6.33 -1.48
CA HIS A 157 14.05 5.61 -1.82
C HIS A 157 15.09 6.55 -2.45
N SER A 158 14.71 7.80 -2.71
CA SER A 158 15.63 8.87 -3.06
C SER A 158 16.31 9.35 -1.79
N PHE A 159 17.64 9.32 -1.78
CA PHE A 159 18.51 9.99 -0.81
C PHE A 159 18.32 11.53 -0.78
N GLU A 160 17.28 12.07 -1.43
CA GLU A 160 16.89 13.47 -1.34
C GLU A 160 16.20 13.70 0.00
N VAL A 161 16.95 14.39 0.85
CA VAL A 161 16.61 14.87 2.18
C VAL A 161 15.52 15.94 2.06
N ASP A 162 14.26 15.58 1.79
CA ASP A 162 13.15 16.56 1.86
C ASP A 162 11.74 15.94 1.96
N GLY A 163 11.53 15.02 2.91
CA GLY A 163 10.22 14.66 3.45
C GLY A 163 9.13 14.17 2.48
N PRO A 164 7.91 13.88 2.97
CA PRO A 164 6.78 13.47 2.14
C PRO A 164 6.12 14.72 1.56
N ARG A 165 6.78 15.41 0.62
CA ARG A 165 6.14 16.47 -0.15
C ARG A 165 5.82 15.94 -1.54
N THR A 166 4.54 15.92 -1.91
CA THR A 166 4.19 16.01 -3.32
C THR A 166 4.86 17.27 -3.86
N LYS A 167 5.95 17.14 -4.63
CA LYS A 167 6.60 18.28 -5.26
C LYS A 167 5.51 19.02 -6.06
N GLU A 168 5.32 20.31 -5.81
CA GLU A 168 4.28 21.14 -6.46
C GLU A 168 4.31 21.00 -7.97
N GLN A 169 5.51 20.77 -8.52
CA GLN A 169 5.79 20.40 -9.91
C GLN A 169 4.90 19.27 -10.45
N LYS A 170 4.63 18.22 -9.68
CA LYS A 170 3.77 17.11 -10.13
C LYS A 170 2.34 17.58 -10.36
N CYS A 171 1.83 18.45 -9.50
CA CYS A 171 0.50 19.03 -9.62
C CYS A 171 0.45 19.96 -10.83
N ILE A 172 1.42 20.88 -10.93
CA ILE A 172 1.52 21.88 -12.00
C ILE A 172 1.66 21.21 -13.37
N ALA A 173 2.59 20.27 -13.54
CA ALA A 173 2.83 19.62 -14.83
C ALA A 173 1.57 18.92 -15.38
N CYS A 174 0.81 18.24 -14.52
CA CYS A 174 -0.44 17.60 -14.93
C CYS A 174 -1.55 18.63 -15.19
N HIS A 175 -1.76 19.59 -14.28
CA HIS A 175 -2.82 20.60 -14.42
C HIS A 175 -2.60 21.50 -15.64
N MET A 176 -1.33 21.78 -15.97
CA MET A 176 -0.94 22.52 -17.18
C MET A 176 -1.25 21.74 -18.46
N ARG A 177 -0.94 20.44 -18.48
CA ARG A 177 -1.27 19.55 -19.60
C ARG A 177 -2.79 19.44 -19.82
N GLU A 178 -3.57 19.37 -18.75
CA GLU A 178 -5.02 19.19 -18.79
C GLU A 178 -5.79 20.52 -18.90
N GLY A 179 -5.10 21.67 -19.01
CA GLY A 179 -5.72 22.99 -19.12
C GLY A 179 -6.52 23.42 -17.87
N ALA A 180 -6.16 22.88 -16.69
CA ALA A 180 -6.78 23.23 -15.42
C ALA A 180 -6.28 24.60 -14.90
N ARG A 181 -7.04 25.22 -13.99
CA ARG A 181 -6.71 26.54 -13.43
C ARG A 181 -5.44 26.48 -12.56
N LEU A 182 -4.43 27.26 -12.92
CA LEU A 182 -3.13 27.33 -12.23
C LEU A 182 -2.91 28.61 -11.40
N ASN A 183 -3.95 29.42 -11.18
CA ASN A 183 -3.81 30.60 -10.32
C ASN A 183 -3.54 30.17 -8.86
N CYS A 184 -2.75 30.94 -8.11
CA CYS A 184 -2.28 30.51 -6.79
C CYS A 184 -3.41 30.05 -5.83
N GLN A 185 -4.59 30.66 -5.94
CA GLN A 185 -5.76 30.35 -5.11
C GLN A 185 -6.50 29.07 -5.52
N SER A 186 -6.26 28.52 -6.71
CA SER A 186 -6.83 27.24 -7.13
C SER A 186 -6.27 26.10 -6.29
N CYS A 187 -5.00 26.22 -5.86
CA CYS A 187 -4.32 25.22 -5.05
C CYS A 187 -4.11 25.68 -3.60
N HIS A 188 -3.76 26.95 -3.32
CA HIS A 188 -3.40 27.39 -1.97
C HIS A 188 -4.55 28.04 -1.20
N ILE A 189 -4.71 27.65 0.07
CA ILE A 189 -5.75 28.19 0.96
C ILE A 189 -5.31 29.51 1.60
N LYS A 190 -4.04 29.59 2.02
CA LYS A 190 -3.43 30.83 2.53
C LYS A 190 -2.78 31.59 1.38
N LYS A 191 -2.80 32.93 1.45
CA LYS A 191 -1.99 33.76 0.55
C LYS A 191 -0.53 33.36 0.74
N VAL A 192 0.09 32.84 -0.31
CA VAL A 192 1.53 32.58 -0.35
C VAL A 192 2.24 33.92 -0.19
N ASP A 193 2.98 34.11 0.90
CA ASP A 193 3.81 35.31 1.08
C ASP A 193 4.85 35.35 -0.05
N LYS A 194 4.94 36.50 -0.73
CA LYS A 194 5.86 36.73 -1.85
C LYS A 194 7.32 36.44 -1.51
N ARG A 195 7.70 36.45 -0.21
CA ARG A 195 9.06 36.12 0.27
C ARG A 195 9.37 34.61 0.29
N GLY A 196 8.36 33.76 0.20
CA GLY A 196 8.48 32.30 0.14
C GLY A 196 8.48 31.72 -1.27
N ARG A 197 8.57 32.55 -2.33
CA ARG A 197 8.71 32.07 -3.71
C ARG A 197 10.07 31.41 -3.89
N GLN A 198 10.14 30.12 -3.64
CA GLN A 198 11.17 29.28 -4.23
C GLN A 198 10.96 29.33 -5.76
N LEU A 199 11.79 30.13 -6.43
CA LEU A 199 11.91 30.27 -7.89
C LEU A 199 12.29 28.96 -8.61
N PHE A 200 12.30 27.82 -7.92
CA PHE A 200 12.80 26.54 -8.41
C PHE A 200 11.92 25.86 -9.48
N VAL A 201 10.65 26.29 -9.65
CA VAL A 201 9.73 25.60 -10.56
C VAL A 201 9.93 26.00 -12.03
N LEU A 202 10.42 27.22 -12.32
CA LEU A 202 10.50 27.71 -13.70
C LEU A 202 11.70 27.17 -14.47
N GLU A 203 12.86 26.97 -13.82
CA GLU A 203 14.04 26.38 -14.45
C GLU A 203 13.79 24.90 -14.87
N GLU A 204 13.21 24.08 -13.99
CA GLU A 204 12.95 22.65 -14.26
C GLU A 204 11.82 22.43 -15.28
N LEU A 205 10.77 23.27 -15.29
CA LEU A 205 9.73 23.17 -16.32
C LEU A 205 10.26 23.48 -17.73
N LYS A 206 11.31 24.32 -17.82
CA LYS A 206 12.00 24.66 -19.07
C LYS A 206 12.81 23.47 -19.60
N GLU A 207 13.37 22.64 -18.72
CA GLU A 207 14.06 21.39 -19.09
C GLU A 207 13.10 20.30 -19.58
N MET A 208 11.81 20.40 -19.22
CA MET A 208 10.76 19.44 -19.61
C MET A 208 10.01 19.81 -20.91
N ASP A 209 10.37 20.91 -21.59
CA ASP A 209 9.71 21.44 -22.81
C ASP A 209 8.19 21.68 -22.66
N ILE A 210 7.73 21.97 -21.44
CA ILE A 210 6.32 22.28 -21.16
C ILE A 210 6.18 23.80 -21.09
N ARG A 211 5.64 24.41 -22.16
CA ARG A 211 5.42 25.86 -22.24
C ARG A 211 4.05 26.27 -21.69
N PRO A 212 3.94 27.34 -20.88
CA PRO A 212 2.66 27.93 -20.51
C PRO A 212 1.84 28.22 -21.76
N LEU A 213 0.56 27.87 -21.72
CA LEU A 213 -0.39 28.41 -22.68
C LEU A 213 -0.55 29.89 -22.33
N ASP A 214 -0.19 30.75 -23.26
CA ASP A 214 -0.32 32.19 -23.14
C ASP A 214 -1.80 32.54 -22.89
N ASP A 215 -2.06 33.21 -21.76
CA ASP A 215 -3.33 33.83 -21.39
C ASP A 215 -3.60 35.15 -22.12
#